data_AF-A0A1Y3RJX3-F1
#
_entry.id   AF-A0A1Y3RJX3-F1
#
_cell.length_a   1.000
_cell.length_b   1.000
_cell.length_c   1.000
_cell.angle_alpha   90.00
_cell.angle_beta   90.00
_cell.angle_gamma   90.00
#
_symmetry.space_group_name_H-M   'P 1'
#
loop_
_entity.id
_entity.type
_entity.pdbx_description
1 polymer ?
#
loop_
_entity_poly.entity_id
_entity_poly.type
_entity_poly.pdbx_seq_one_letter_code
_entity_poly.pdbx_strand_id
1 'polypeptide(L)' 'MKNKIFKYVGLEVLLLIALILCGTIVVKIFNVALKLQFENIGIAGFISGLYAWLILLLGWGIKAAKTKRNK' A
#
# COMPACT_ATOMS: atom_id res chain seq x y z
N MET A 1 15.63 -10.58 21.19
CA MET A 1 14.41 -9.81 20.83
C MET A 1 14.61 -8.75 19.74
N LYS A 2 15.81 -8.16 19.54
CA LYS A 2 16.06 -7.11 18.52
C LYS A 2 15.72 -7.49 17.06
N ASN A 3 15.88 -8.77 16.67
CA ASN A 3 15.64 -9.21 15.28
C ASN A 3 14.16 -9.20 14.84
N LYS A 4 13.20 -9.36 15.76
CA LYS A 4 11.78 -9.48 15.38
C LYS A 4 11.22 -8.14 14.88
N ILE A 5 11.62 -7.02 15.49
CA ILE A 5 11.16 -5.67 15.14
C ILE A 5 11.73 -5.26 13.77
N PHE A 6 13.02 -5.52 13.54
CA PHE A 6 13.66 -5.21 12.27
C PHE A 6 13.04 -5.99 11.10
N LYS A 7 12.64 -7.24 11.35
CA LYS A 7 11.94 -8.07 10.36
C LYS A 7 10.55 -7.52 10.01
N TYR A 8 9.85 -6.95 10.98
CA TYR A 8 8.55 -6.29 10.77
C TYR A 8 8.68 -4.99 9.98
N VAL A 9 9.63 -4.13 10.34
CA VAL A 9 9.91 -2.88 9.61
C VAL A 9 10.33 -3.19 8.17
N GLY A 10 11.21 -4.17 7.97
CA GLY A 10 11.60 -4.61 6.63
C GLY A 10 10.43 -5.16 5.81
N LEU A 11 9.51 -5.89 6.45
CA LEU A 11 8.31 -6.40 5.80
C LEU A 11 7.34 -5.28 5.42
N GLU A 12 7.17 -4.26 6.27
CA GLU A 12 6.33 -3.10 5.95
C GLU A 12 6.88 -2.29 4.77
N VAL A 13 8.20 -2.07 4.73
CA VAL A 13 8.85 -1.40 3.59
C VAL A 13 8.71 -2.23 2.33
N LEU A 14 8.87 -3.55 2.41
CA LEU A 14 8.65 -4.44 1.26
C LEU A 14 7.19 -4.37 0.77
N LEU A 15 6.24 -4.31 1.69
CA LEU A 15 4.81 -4.20 1.39
C LEU A 15 4.47 -2.85 0.74
N LEU A 16 5.08 -1.75 1.21
CA LEU A 16 4.98 -0.44 0.59
C LEU A 16 5.45 -0.47 -0.86
N ILE A 17 6.64 -1.03 -1.11
CA ILE A 17 7.20 -1.14 -2.47
C ILE A 17 6.29 -1.99 -3.36
N ALA A 18 5.79 -3.11 -2.86
CA ALA A 18 4.86 -3.97 -3.58
C ALA A 18 3.55 -3.24 -3.94
N LEU A 19 3.00 -2.43 -3.04
CA LEU A 19 1.79 -1.64 -3.29
C LEU A 19 2.02 -0.54 -4.33
N ILE A 20 3.16 0.15 -4.29
CA ILE A 20 3.52 1.16 -5.28
C ILE A 20 3.67 0.53 -6.67
N LEU A 21 4.36 -0.62 -6.76
CA LEU A 21 4.49 -1.37 -8.01
C LEU A 21 3.13 -1.83 -8.52
N CYS A 22 2.28 -2.37 -7.65
CA CYS A 22 0.95 -2.82 -8.01
C CYS A 22 0.06 -1.66 -8.50
N GLY A 23 0.05 -0.53 -7.79
CA GLY A 23 -0.68 0.67 -8.18
C GLY A 23 -0.22 1.19 -9.55
N THR A 24 1.09 1.21 -9.80
CA THR A 24 1.65 1.63 -11.09
C THR A 24 1.25 0.68 -12.23
N ILE A 25 1.29 -0.64 -12.00
CA ILE A 25 0.85 -1.63 -12.98
C ILE A 25 -0.64 -1.46 -13.29
N VAL A 26 -1.49 -1.29 -12.28
CA VAL A 26 -2.93 -1.08 -12.47
C VAL A 26 -3.21 0.19 -13.24
N VAL A 27 -2.58 1.32 -12.87
CA VAL A 27 -2.75 2.58 -13.61
C VAL A 27 -2.27 2.43 -15.05
N LYS A 28 -1.17 1.71 -15.30
CA LYS A 28 -0.68 1.43 -16.66
C LYS A 28 -1.68 0.59 -17.46
N ILE A 29 -2.26 -0.45 -16.86
CA ILE A 29 -3.29 -1.27 -17.50
C ILE A 29 -4.53 -0.43 -17.82
N PHE A 30 -5.00 0.38 -16.87
CA PHE A 30 -6.13 1.29 -17.07
C PHE A 30 -5.84 2.35 -18.14
N ASN A 31 -4.63 2.90 -18.17
CA ASN A 31 -4.18 3.84 -19.18
C ASN A 31 -4.23 3.23 -20.59
N VAL A 32 -3.77 1.99 -20.74
CA VAL A 32 -3.80 1.28 -22.04
C VAL A 32 -5.22 0.84 -22.41
N ALA A 33 -5.95 0.23 -21.46
CA ALA A 33 -7.27 -0.34 -21.71
C ALA A 33 -8.36 0.72 -21.93
N LEU A 34 -8.29 1.83 -21.19
CA LEU A 34 -9.29 2.91 -21.24
C LEU A 34 -8.80 4.13 -22.04
N LYS A 35 -7.58 4.07 -22.62
CA LYS A 35 -6.92 5.22 -23.27
C LYS A 35 -6.94 6.50 -22.42
N LEU A 36 -6.92 6.35 -21.10
CA LEU A 36 -6.80 7.48 -20.19
C LEU A 36 -5.45 8.14 -20.47
N GLN A 37 -5.41 9.42 -20.81
CA GLN A 37 -4.16 10.14 -21.06
C GLN A 37 -3.53 10.55 -19.72
N PHE A 38 -3.12 9.59 -18.89
CA PHE A 38 -2.41 9.96 -17.67
C PHE A 38 -1.05 10.55 -18.05
N GLU A 39 -0.90 11.85 -17.81
CA GLU A 39 0.32 12.62 -18.09
C GLU A 39 1.53 12.05 -17.36
N ASN A 40 1.34 11.44 -16.18
CA ASN A 40 2.41 10.74 -15.48
C ASN A 40 1.91 9.49 -14.71
N ILE A 41 1.90 8.35 -15.40
CA ILE A 41 1.52 7.03 -14.88
C ILE A 41 2.32 6.68 -13.60
N GLY A 42 3.60 7.08 -13.53
CA GLY A 42 4.44 6.82 -12.37
C GLY A 42 3.95 7.53 -11.11
N ILE A 43 3.58 8.82 -11.22
CA ILE A 43 3.06 9.61 -10.08
C ILE A 43 1.69 9.08 -9.65
N ALA A 44 0.80 8.80 -10.61
CA ALA A 44 -0.53 8.27 -10.31
C ALA A 44 -0.44 6.88 -9.62
N GLY A 45 0.44 6.01 -10.11
CA GLY A 45 0.75 4.73 -9.48
C GLY A 45 1.30 4.86 -8.07
N PHE A 46 2.26 5.77 -7.86
CA PHE A 46 2.85 6.06 -6.56
C PHE A 46 1.83 6.58 -5.54
N ILE A 47 0.99 7.55 -5.93
CA ILE A 47 -0.07 8.09 -5.08
C ILE A 47 -1.05 6.99 -4.69
N SER A 48 -1.50 6.18 -5.64
CA SER A 48 -2.44 5.09 -5.37
C SER A 48 -1.87 4.03 -4.40
N GLY A 49 -0.58 3.69 -4.54
CA GLY A 49 0.12 2.78 -3.62
C GLY A 49 0.26 3.34 -2.21
N LEU A 50 0.56 4.64 -2.08
CA LEU A 50 0.62 5.34 -0.79
C LEU A 50 -0.73 5.37 -0.07
N TYR A 51 -1.80 5.68 -0.79
CA TYR A 51 -3.17 5.66 -0.24
C TYR A 51 -3.57 4.25 0.21
N ALA A 52 -3.28 3.23 -0.59
CA ALA A 52 -3.55 1.84 -0.23
C ALA A 52 -2.81 1.42 1.05
N TRP A 53 -1.56 1.87 1.20
CA TRP A 53 -0.77 1.60 2.40
C TRP A 53 -1.33 2.30 3.65
N LEU A 54 -1.73 3.57 3.54
CA LEU A 54 -2.38 4.31 4.62
C LEU A 54 -3.69 3.65 5.07
N ILE A 55 -4.52 3.20 4.13
CA ILE A 55 -5.77 2.50 4.45
C ILE A 55 -5.51 1.18 5.18
N LEU A 56 -4.47 0.44 4.79
CA LEU A 56 -4.06 -0.80 5.47
C LEU A 56 -3.60 -0.53 6.91
N LEU A 57 -2.79 0.51 7.13
CA LEU A 57 -2.36 0.94 8.47
C LEU A 57 -3.56 1.30 9.36
N LEU A 58 -4.51 2.07 8.82
CA LEU A 58 -5.75 2.41 9.53
C LEU A 58 -6.59 1.16 9.84
N GLY A 59 -6.73 0.25 8.88
CA GLY A 59 -7.45 -1.02 9.06
C GLY A 59 -6.82 -1.91 10.14
N TRP A 60 -5.49 -1.97 10.19
CA TRP A 60 -4.76 -2.67 11.25
C TRP A 60 -4.96 -2.02 12.62
N GLY A 61 -4.92 -0.69 12.69
CA GLY A 61 -5.21 0.06 13.91
C GLY A 61 -6.62 -0.21 14.46
N ILE A 62 -7.63 -0.19 13.58
CA ILE A 62 -9.03 -0.49 13.95
C ILE A 62 -9.17 -1.95 14.40
N LYS A 63 -8.52 -2.89 13.71
CA LYS A 63 -8.54 -4.32 14.09
C LYS A 63 -7.88 -4.54 15.45
N ALA A 64 -6.75 -3.88 15.71
CA ALA A 64 -6.07 -3.93 17.00
C ALA A 64 -6.93 -3.33 18.13
N ALA A 65 -7.62 -2.21 17.85
CA ALA A 65 -8.56 -1.60 18.80
C ALA A 65 -9.77 -2.50 19.09
N LYS A 66 -10.34 -3.16 18.08
CA LYS A 66 -11.43 -4.13 18.28
C LYS A 66 -11.00 -5.36 19.08
N THR A 67 -9.80 -5.88 18.83
CA THR A 67 -9.25 -7.02 19.58
C THR A 67 -9.03 -6.69 21.06
N LYS A 68 -8.74 -5.42 21.41
CA LYS A 68 -8.68 -4.97 22.82
C LYS A 68 -10.05 -4.84 23.50
N ARG A 69 -11.12 -4.56 22.75
CA ARG A 69 -12.46 -4.34 23.31
C ARG A 69 -13.24 -5.63 23.57
N ASN A 70 -12.87 -6.73 22.89
CA ASN A 70 -13.49 -8.06 23.03
C ASN A 70 -12.70 -9.01 23.96
N LYS A 71 -11.78 -8.47 24.76
CA LYS A 71 -10.98 -9.18 25.75
C LYS A 71 -11.27 -8.62 27.13
#